data_AF-A0A1B6KM93-F1
#
_entry.id   AF-A0A1B6KM93-F1
#
_cell.length_a   1.000
_cell.length_b   1.000
_cell.length_c   1.000
_cell.angle_alpha   90.00
_cell.angle_beta   90.00
_cell.angle_gamma   90.00
#
_symmetry.space_group_name_H-M   'P 1'
#
loop_
_entity.id
_entity.type
_entity.pdbx_description
1 polymer ?
#
loop_
_entity_poly.entity_id
_entity_poly.type
_entity_poly.pdbx_seq_one_letter_code
_entity_poly.pdbx_strand_id
1 'polypeptide(L)'
;QDSWDHRCRLLFCCIRSTDRNKNSFADIARLLSDFFRDLDVVPSDVVAGLVLLRKFQKIEQEAVVNQHKNDTYEYLSGVPVTSNTKFLPLRDAQYYQHFQSVIHYMHYALAAYGWPMFLMTHSTTGLCQLCTKLSCACIPCCCQKTRIDPETNLIEDNCCSCNYAALRSMVSTGEVAIV
;
A
#
# COMPACT_ATOMS: atom_id res chain seq x y z
N GLN A 1 21.24 -20.67 15.03
CA GLN A 1 20.83 -19.49 14.23
C GLN A 1 19.90 -19.84 13.07
N ASP A 2 19.99 -21.05 12.48
CA ASP A 2 19.43 -21.35 11.14
C ASP A 2 17.90 -21.48 11.05
N SER A 3 17.20 -21.83 12.14
CA SER A 3 15.73 -21.98 12.08
C SER A 3 15.01 -20.63 11.97
N TRP A 4 15.58 -19.57 12.55
CA TRP A 4 15.05 -18.21 12.45
C TRP A 4 15.24 -17.64 11.05
N ASP A 5 16.42 -17.80 10.44
CA ASP A 5 16.62 -17.37 9.06
C ASP A 5 15.73 -18.18 8.10
N HIS A 6 15.50 -19.47 8.34
CA HIS A 6 14.60 -20.27 7.50
C HIS A 6 13.12 -19.85 7.64
N ARG A 7 12.65 -19.58 8.87
CA ARG A 7 11.29 -19.08 9.13
C ARG A 7 11.09 -17.65 8.60
N CYS A 8 12.08 -16.77 8.77
CA CYS A 8 12.07 -15.45 8.16
C CYS A 8 12.12 -15.53 6.64
N ARG A 9 12.87 -16.47 6.03
CA ARG A 9 12.85 -16.69 4.58
C ARG A 9 11.48 -17.12 4.07
N LEU A 10 10.78 -17.98 4.81
CA LEU A 10 9.42 -18.40 4.44
C LEU A 10 8.43 -17.24 4.53
N LEU A 11 8.44 -16.52 5.67
CA LEU A 11 7.50 -15.42 5.94
C LEU A 11 7.77 -14.16 5.10
N PHE A 12 9.03 -13.92 4.71
CA PHE A 12 9.46 -12.72 3.98
C PHE A 12 9.97 -13.02 2.56
N CYS A 13 9.60 -14.15 1.95
CA CYS A 13 10.04 -14.47 0.58
C CYS A 13 9.59 -13.43 -0.46
N CYS A 14 8.40 -12.82 -0.28
CA CYS A 14 7.90 -11.71 -1.11
C CYS A 14 8.55 -10.35 -0.79
N ILE A 15 9.19 -10.23 0.38
CA ILE A 15 9.90 -9.01 0.83
C ILE A 15 11.38 -9.07 0.43
N ARG A 16 11.95 -10.26 0.28
CA ARG A 16 13.36 -10.47 -0.07
C ARG A 16 13.58 -10.19 -1.56
N SER A 17 14.14 -9.01 -1.86
CA SER A 17 14.56 -8.65 -3.21
C SER A 17 15.96 -9.18 -3.56
N THR A 18 16.26 -9.09 -4.86
CA THR A 18 17.58 -9.15 -5.47
C THR A 18 18.62 -8.28 -4.74
N ASP A 19 19.92 -8.59 -4.92
CA ASP A 19 21.04 -8.03 -4.15
C ASP A 19 21.12 -6.49 -4.09
N ARG A 20 20.45 -5.79 -5.01
CA ARG A 20 20.40 -4.32 -5.05
C ARG A 20 19.56 -3.70 -3.92
N ASN A 21 18.34 -4.18 -3.61
CA ASN A 21 17.56 -3.56 -2.52
C ASN A 21 18.05 -3.99 -1.13
N LYS A 22 18.83 -5.07 -1.00
CA LYS A 22 19.52 -5.40 0.26
C LYS A 22 20.43 -4.25 0.71
N ASN A 23 21.10 -3.59 -0.25
CA ASN A 23 21.95 -2.44 0.03
C ASN A 23 21.13 -1.23 0.49
N SER A 24 20.03 -0.89 -0.19
CA SER A 24 19.19 0.25 0.19
C SER A 24 18.49 0.07 1.54
N PHE A 25 17.98 -1.13 1.85
CA PHE A 25 17.40 -1.39 3.17
C PHE A 25 18.45 -1.41 4.27
N ALA A 26 19.66 -1.93 4.00
CA ALA A 26 20.77 -1.84 4.93
C ALA A 26 21.19 -0.39 5.19
N ASP A 27 21.19 0.47 4.17
CA ASP A 27 21.49 1.89 4.32
C ASP A 27 20.40 2.65 5.09
N ILE A 28 19.12 2.35 4.84
CA ILE A 28 18.01 2.88 5.65
C ILE A 28 18.13 2.40 7.09
N ALA A 29 18.41 1.12 7.32
CA ALA A 29 18.60 0.57 8.66
C ALA A 29 19.79 1.21 9.37
N ARG A 30 20.90 1.49 8.66
CA ARG A 30 22.04 2.25 9.19
C ARG A 30 21.65 3.68 9.56
N LEU A 31 20.98 4.41 8.68
CA LEU A 31 20.52 5.78 8.95
C LEU A 31 19.58 5.85 10.15
N LEU A 32 18.63 4.92 10.25
CA LEU A 32 17.72 4.84 11.40
C LEU A 32 18.47 4.42 12.67
N SER A 33 19.42 3.49 12.58
CA SER A 33 20.25 3.09 13.72
C SER A 33 21.16 4.22 14.21
N ASP A 34 21.67 5.07 13.31
CA ASP A 34 22.47 6.24 13.66
C ASP A 34 21.60 7.35 14.26
N PHE A 35 20.38 7.56 13.74
CA PHE A 35 19.43 8.54 14.26
C PHE A 35 18.88 8.16 15.64
N PHE A 36 18.62 6.87 15.87
CA PHE A 36 18.10 6.34 17.14
C PHE A 36 19.19 5.76 18.04
N ARG A 37 20.47 6.03 17.76
CA ARG A 37 21.59 5.37 18.46
C ARG A 37 21.56 5.54 19.98
N ASP A 38 20.99 6.65 20.44
CA ASP A 38 20.92 7.04 21.86
C ASP A 38 19.50 6.99 22.43
N LEU A 39 18.52 6.50 21.66
CA LEU A 39 17.14 6.30 22.10
C LEU A 39 16.80 4.81 22.04
N ASP A 40 16.40 4.23 23.17
CA ASP A 40 15.94 2.82 23.26
C ASP A 40 14.54 2.66 22.60
N VAL A 41 14.42 2.96 21.30
CA VAL A 41 13.16 2.92 20.55
C VAL A 41 12.98 1.56 19.90
N VAL A 42 11.87 0.90 20.20
CA VAL A 42 11.45 -0.32 19.49
C VAL A 42 10.56 0.10 18.31
N PRO A 43 10.51 -0.63 17.17
CA PRO A 43 9.63 -0.28 16.05
C PRO A 43 8.15 -0.04 16.43
N SER A 44 7.67 -0.67 17.49
CA SER A 44 6.35 -0.42 18.08
C SER A 44 6.15 1.02 18.54
N ASP A 45 7.17 1.68 19.07
CA ASP A 45 7.10 3.03 19.62
C ASP A 45 6.98 4.06 18.51
N VAL A 46 7.66 3.83 17.37
CA VAL A 46 7.49 4.64 16.16
C VAL A 46 6.05 4.55 15.65
N VAL A 47 5.49 3.32 15.59
CA VAL A 47 4.09 3.12 15.19
C VAL A 47 3.14 3.80 16.17
N ALA A 48 3.35 3.63 17.48
CA ALA A 48 2.54 4.28 18.52
C ALA A 48 2.63 5.81 18.40
N GLY A 49 3.82 6.36 18.16
CA GLY A 49 4.05 7.78 17.92
C GLY A 49 3.27 8.31 16.72
N LEU A 50 3.32 7.61 15.56
CA LEU A 50 2.55 7.97 14.37
C LEU A 50 1.03 7.92 14.62
N VAL A 51 0.55 6.93 15.36
CA VAL A 51 -0.86 6.80 15.74
C VAL A 51 -1.29 7.94 16.66
N LEU A 52 -0.50 8.26 17.67
CA LEU A 52 -0.76 9.36 18.60
C LEU A 52 -0.73 10.72 17.90
N LEU A 53 0.24 10.96 17.02
CA LEU A 53 0.29 12.15 16.18
C LEU A 53 -0.97 12.29 15.33
N ARG A 54 -1.41 11.20 14.68
CA ARG A 54 -2.65 11.22 13.89
C ARG A 54 -3.89 11.50 14.75
N LYS A 55 -3.94 10.97 15.97
CA LYS A 55 -5.02 11.23 16.93
C LYS A 55 -5.01 12.69 17.36
N PHE A 56 -3.85 13.26 17.66
CA PHE A 56 -3.70 14.65 18.06
C PHE A 56 -4.14 15.60 16.94
N GLN A 57 -3.69 15.36 15.70
CA GLN A 57 -4.13 16.12 14.52
C GLN A 57 -5.66 16.13 14.37
N LYS A 58 -6.35 15.00 14.61
CA LYS A 58 -7.81 14.95 14.55
C LYS A 58 -8.47 15.77 15.65
N ILE A 59 -7.97 15.67 16.89
CA ILE A 59 -8.49 16.44 18.02
C ILE A 59 -8.34 17.95 17.78
N GLU A 60 -7.19 18.38 17.26
CA GLU A 60 -6.98 19.79 16.93
C GLU A 60 -7.93 20.26 15.81
N GLN A 61 -8.12 19.45 14.76
CA GLN A 61 -9.06 19.75 13.69
C GLN A 61 -10.50 19.88 14.21
N GLU A 62 -10.94 18.96 15.07
CA GLU A 62 -12.26 19.02 15.72
C GLU A 62 -12.39 20.25 16.62
N ALA A 63 -11.35 20.62 17.37
CA ALA A 63 -11.35 21.82 18.20
C ALA A 63 -11.49 23.10 17.36
N VAL A 64 -10.81 23.18 16.21
CA VAL A 64 -10.92 24.33 15.28
C VAL A 64 -12.32 24.44 14.69
N VAL A 65 -12.92 23.33 14.28
CA VAL A 65 -14.30 23.30 13.76
C VAL A 65 -15.29 23.74 14.86
N ASN A 66 -15.16 23.19 16.08
CA ASN A 66 -16.04 23.51 17.20
C ASN A 66 -15.97 24.99 17.64
N GLN A 67 -14.81 25.63 17.48
CA GLN A 67 -14.65 27.04 17.85
C GLN A 67 -15.39 28.02 16.93
N HIS A 68 -15.86 27.61 15.74
CA HIS A 68 -16.60 28.43 14.77
C HIS A 68 -15.94 29.79 14.40
N LYS A 69 -14.66 29.99 14.74
CA LYS A 69 -13.95 31.28 14.56
C LYS A 69 -13.41 31.50 13.14
N ASN A 70 -13.19 30.42 12.38
CA ASN A 70 -12.35 30.44 11.17
C ASN A 70 -13.09 30.13 9.86
N ASP A 71 -14.42 30.30 9.81
CA ASP A 71 -15.27 29.95 8.64
C ASP A 71 -14.99 28.55 8.07
N THR A 72 -14.51 27.65 8.93
CA THR A 72 -14.10 26.28 8.60
C THR A 72 -15.19 25.35 9.10
N TYR A 73 -15.86 24.66 8.17
CA TYR A 73 -16.98 23.77 8.48
C TYR A 73 -16.50 22.36 8.84
N GLU A 74 -15.48 21.86 8.14
CA GLU A 74 -14.96 20.50 8.30
C GLU A 74 -13.53 20.42 7.74
N TYR A 75 -12.79 19.37 8.05
CA TYR A 75 -11.54 19.01 7.38
C TYR A 75 -11.73 17.78 6.48
N LEU A 76 -11.42 17.89 5.19
CA LEU A 76 -11.42 16.78 4.24
C LEU A 76 -9.98 16.49 3.80
N SER A 77 -9.53 15.25 3.98
CA SER A 77 -8.15 14.83 3.67
C SER A 77 -7.06 15.71 4.33
N GLY A 78 -7.36 16.31 5.49
CA GLY A 78 -6.45 17.21 6.20
C GLY A 78 -6.48 18.67 5.73
N VAL A 79 -7.35 19.02 4.78
CA VAL A 79 -7.52 20.38 4.26
C VAL A 79 -8.83 20.98 4.82
N PRO A 80 -8.82 22.24 5.30
CA PRO A 80 -10.03 22.88 5.81
C PRO A 80 -11.02 23.21 4.68
N VAL A 81 -12.27 22.84 4.87
CA VAL A 81 -13.40 23.21 4.04
C VAL A 81 -13.96 24.53 4.53
N THR A 82 -13.90 25.54 3.66
CA THR A 82 -14.36 26.91 3.89
C THR A 82 -15.45 27.29 2.89
N SER A 83 -16.09 28.45 3.09
CA SER A 83 -17.09 28.99 2.16
C SER A 83 -16.58 29.17 0.72
N ASN A 84 -15.27 29.39 0.54
CA ASN A 84 -14.61 29.54 -0.76
C ASN A 84 -14.21 28.21 -1.42
N THR A 85 -14.42 27.08 -0.74
CA THR A 85 -14.00 25.76 -1.24
C THR A 85 -14.90 25.33 -2.40
N LYS A 86 -14.29 25.05 -3.55
CA LYS A 86 -15.02 24.59 -4.74
C LYS A 86 -15.00 23.07 -4.81
N PHE A 87 -16.19 22.48 -4.70
CA PHE A 87 -16.36 21.04 -4.89
C PHE A 87 -16.47 20.69 -6.38
N LEU A 88 -16.07 19.47 -6.72
CA LEU A 88 -16.21 18.94 -8.07
C LEU A 88 -17.71 18.81 -8.42
N PRO A 89 -18.22 19.47 -9.47
CA PRO A 89 -19.64 19.47 -9.80
C PRO A 89 -20.04 18.18 -10.53
N LEU A 90 -20.34 17.12 -9.78
CA LEU A 90 -20.70 15.80 -10.33
C LEU A 90 -22.04 15.76 -11.09
N ARG A 91 -22.84 16.84 -11.06
CA ARG A 91 -24.10 16.96 -11.81
C ARG A 91 -23.88 17.24 -13.29
N ASP A 92 -22.75 17.84 -13.64
CA ASP A 92 -22.39 18.12 -15.03
C ASP A 92 -21.82 16.84 -15.67
N ALA A 93 -22.40 16.45 -16.81
CA ALA A 93 -22.05 15.25 -17.53
C ALA A 93 -20.56 15.20 -17.93
N GLN A 94 -19.94 16.34 -18.28
CA GLN A 94 -18.53 16.37 -18.66
C GLN A 94 -17.61 16.04 -17.48
N TYR A 95 -17.83 16.68 -16.32
CA TYR A 95 -17.06 16.41 -15.11
C TYR A 95 -17.31 15.00 -14.57
N TYR A 96 -18.53 14.49 -14.72
CA TYR A 96 -18.87 13.13 -14.32
C TYR A 96 -18.09 12.09 -15.13
N GLN A 97 -18.00 12.24 -16.45
CA GLN A 97 -17.21 11.35 -17.32
C GLN A 97 -15.71 11.38 -16.98
N HIS A 98 -15.16 12.56 -16.71
CA HIS A 98 -13.77 12.68 -16.25
C HIS A 98 -13.57 11.99 -14.89
N PHE A 99 -14.52 12.14 -13.97
CA PHE A 99 -14.46 11.48 -12.67
C PHE A 99 -14.51 9.95 -12.78
N GLN A 100 -15.36 9.40 -13.66
CA GLN A 100 -15.37 7.97 -13.97
C GLN A 100 -14.04 7.49 -14.54
N SER A 101 -13.40 8.29 -15.41
CA SER A 101 -12.07 7.98 -15.94
C SER A 101 -11.01 7.95 -14.83
N VAL A 102 -11.05 8.90 -13.90
CA VAL A 102 -10.15 8.92 -12.73
C VAL A 102 -10.33 7.67 -11.88
N ILE A 103 -11.57 7.25 -11.60
CA ILE A 103 -11.83 6.01 -10.86
C ILE A 103 -11.26 4.80 -11.60
N HIS A 104 -11.48 4.71 -12.91
CA HIS A 104 -10.97 3.62 -13.73
C HIS A 104 -9.43 3.54 -13.66
N TYR A 105 -8.73 4.65 -13.90
CA TYR A 105 -7.27 4.68 -13.87
C TYR A 105 -6.68 4.52 -12.46
N MET A 106 -7.43 4.91 -11.42
CA MET A 106 -7.00 4.71 -10.03
C MET A 106 -6.79 3.24 -9.67
N HIS A 107 -7.57 2.32 -10.25
CA HIS A 107 -7.38 0.88 -10.03
C HIS A 107 -6.00 0.40 -10.48
N TYR A 108 -5.54 0.86 -11.65
CA TYR A 108 -4.21 0.55 -12.15
C TYR A 108 -3.12 1.21 -11.31
N ALA A 109 -3.34 2.46 -10.87
CA ALA A 109 -2.41 3.15 -9.98
C ALA A 109 -2.24 2.40 -8.64
N LEU A 110 -3.33 1.91 -8.04
CA LEU A 110 -3.27 1.09 -6.83
C LEU A 110 -2.56 -0.23 -7.07
N ALA A 111 -2.79 -0.88 -8.21
CA ALA A 111 -2.17 -2.15 -8.55
C ALA A 111 -0.63 -2.03 -8.73
N ALA A 112 -0.13 -0.85 -9.14
CA ALA A 112 1.30 -0.58 -9.28
C ALA A 112 2.07 -0.62 -7.93
N TYR A 113 1.39 -0.41 -6.80
CA TYR A 113 2.00 -0.58 -5.47
C TYR A 113 2.29 -2.05 -5.11
N GLY A 114 1.76 -3.01 -5.88
CA GLY A 114 2.09 -4.42 -5.77
C GLY A 114 1.39 -5.14 -4.60
N TRP A 115 2.04 -6.21 -4.12
CA TRP A 115 1.43 -7.12 -3.14
C TRP A 115 1.06 -6.50 -1.78
N PRO A 116 1.76 -5.48 -1.24
CA PRO A 116 1.32 -4.86 0.01
C PRO A 116 -0.04 -4.17 -0.15
N MET A 117 -0.25 -3.45 -1.26
CA MET A 117 -1.53 -2.79 -1.54
C MET A 117 -2.64 -3.82 -1.77
N PHE A 118 -2.33 -4.95 -2.42
CA PHE A 118 -3.28 -6.07 -2.52
C PHE A 118 -3.74 -6.54 -1.14
N LEU A 119 -2.82 -6.76 -0.18
CA LEU A 119 -3.18 -7.17 1.17
C LEU A 119 -3.93 -6.10 1.97
N MET A 120 -3.65 -4.81 1.74
CA MET A 120 -4.38 -3.72 2.40
C MET A 120 -5.80 -3.55 1.89
N THR A 121 -6.04 -3.87 0.60
CA THR A 121 -7.34 -3.70 -0.06
C THR A 121 -8.21 -4.96 0.01
N HIS A 122 -7.61 -6.13 0.22
CA HIS A 122 -8.31 -7.40 0.32
C HIS A 122 -8.46 -7.82 1.79
N SER A 123 -9.51 -8.57 2.10
CA SER A 123 -9.84 -9.00 3.46
C SER A 123 -8.74 -9.86 4.12
N THR A 124 -8.99 -10.34 5.34
CA THR A 124 -8.06 -11.19 6.12
C THR A 124 -7.54 -12.43 5.38
N THR A 125 -8.21 -12.88 4.31
CA THR A 125 -7.78 -13.99 3.45
C THR A 125 -6.90 -13.58 2.26
N GLY A 126 -6.52 -12.30 2.14
CA GLY A 126 -5.70 -11.77 1.03
C GLY A 126 -4.37 -12.51 0.87
N LEU A 127 -3.74 -12.91 1.99
CA LEU A 127 -2.54 -13.76 1.95
C LEU A 127 -2.81 -15.11 1.28
N CYS A 128 -3.91 -15.78 1.64
CA CYS A 128 -4.28 -17.06 1.04
C CYS A 128 -4.60 -16.91 -0.46
N GLN A 129 -5.30 -15.84 -0.84
CA GLN A 129 -5.65 -15.56 -2.24
C GLN A 129 -4.41 -15.22 -3.08
N LEU A 130 -3.43 -14.54 -2.50
CA LEU A 130 -2.19 -14.24 -3.18
C LEU A 130 -1.33 -15.51 -3.34
N CYS A 131 -1.22 -16.33 -2.29
CA CYS A 131 -0.43 -17.56 -2.29
C CYS A 131 -0.82 -18.54 -3.42
N THR A 132 -2.09 -18.62 -3.80
CA THR A 132 -2.54 -19.47 -4.93
C THR A 132 -2.12 -18.94 -6.30
N LYS A 133 -1.72 -17.67 -6.39
CA LYS A 133 -1.33 -16.98 -7.62
C LYS A 133 0.17 -16.71 -7.72
N LEU A 134 0.96 -17.12 -6.72
CA LEU A 134 2.41 -16.98 -6.72
C LEU A 134 3.07 -18.00 -7.64
N SER A 135 4.24 -17.63 -8.17
CA SER A 135 5.11 -18.52 -8.93
C SER A 135 6.41 -18.73 -8.15
N CYS A 136 6.38 -19.54 -7.07
CA CYS A 136 7.60 -20.00 -6.41
C CYS A 136 7.48 -21.41 -5.82
N ALA A 137 8.60 -22.14 -5.81
CA ALA A 137 8.82 -23.35 -5.03
C ALA A 137 9.17 -23.08 -3.54
N CYS A 138 9.18 -21.81 -3.12
CA CYS A 138 9.61 -21.34 -1.79
C CYS A 138 8.68 -21.84 -0.67
N ILE A 139 7.40 -22.08 -0.99
CA ILE A 139 6.36 -22.49 -0.05
C ILE A 139 5.74 -23.79 -0.60
N PRO A 140 5.70 -24.89 0.17
CA PRO A 140 5.21 -26.19 -0.31
C PRO A 140 3.78 -26.17 -0.89
N CYS A 141 2.92 -25.27 -0.40
CA CYS A 141 1.54 -25.11 -0.88
C CYS A 141 1.38 -24.17 -2.09
N CYS A 142 2.45 -23.48 -2.54
CA CYS A 142 2.43 -22.52 -3.64
C CYS A 142 3.01 -23.08 -4.94
N CYS A 143 3.20 -24.40 -5.03
CA CYS A 143 3.77 -25.09 -6.19
C CYS A 143 2.84 -25.14 -7.43
N GLN A 144 1.85 -24.24 -7.54
CA GLN A 144 1.16 -24.04 -8.81
C GLN A 144 2.00 -23.08 -9.64
N LYS A 145 2.61 -23.60 -10.73
CA LYS A 145 3.19 -22.77 -11.78
C LYS A 145 2.08 -21.94 -12.40
N THR A 146 1.77 -20.78 -11.85
CA THR A 146 1.11 -19.72 -12.62
C THR A 146 2.07 -19.41 -13.76
N ARG A 147 1.75 -19.90 -14.95
CA ARG A 147 2.52 -19.60 -16.14
C ARG A 147 2.39 -18.10 -16.36
N ILE A 148 3.49 -17.39 -16.17
CA ILE A 148 3.66 -16.05 -16.75
C ILE A 148 3.39 -16.23 -18.23
N ASP A 149 2.52 -15.40 -18.79
CA ASP A 149 2.19 -15.45 -20.20
C ASP A 149 3.49 -15.28 -21.01
N PRO A 150 3.80 -16.14 -22.00
CA PRO A 150 5.02 -16.01 -22.81
C PRO A 150 5.19 -14.64 -23.48
N GLU A 151 4.12 -13.87 -23.68
CA GLU A 151 4.21 -12.48 -24.19
C GLU A 151 4.56 -11.44 -23.11
N THR A 152 4.48 -11.80 -21.83
CA THR A 152 4.78 -10.87 -20.73
C THR A 152 6.28 -10.79 -20.46
N ASN A 153 6.88 -9.65 -20.82
CA ASN A 153 8.24 -9.31 -20.43
C ASN A 153 8.29 -8.85 -18.97
N LEU A 154 8.47 -9.78 -18.03
CA LEU A 154 8.66 -9.47 -16.61
C LEU A 154 10.08 -8.92 -16.38
N ILE A 155 10.18 -7.62 -16.09
CA ILE A 155 11.44 -6.97 -15.74
C ILE A 155 11.54 -6.91 -14.22
N GLU A 156 12.50 -7.65 -13.64
CA GLU A 156 12.89 -7.60 -12.22
C GLU A 156 11.73 -7.60 -11.20
N ASP A 157 11.30 -8.78 -10.75
CA ASP A 157 10.38 -8.95 -9.60
C ASP A 157 11.04 -9.74 -8.45
N ASN A 158 10.37 -9.86 -7.31
CA ASN A 158 10.79 -10.70 -6.19
C ASN A 158 10.75 -12.19 -6.55
N CYS A 159 11.35 -13.02 -5.68
CA CYS A 159 11.52 -14.46 -5.91
C CYS A 159 10.22 -15.22 -6.24
N CYS A 160 9.06 -14.73 -5.81
CA CYS A 160 7.78 -15.38 -6.07
C CYS A 160 6.89 -14.63 -7.06
N SER A 161 7.42 -13.60 -7.71
CA SER A 161 6.67 -12.69 -8.58
C SER A 161 5.43 -12.10 -7.91
N CYS A 162 5.51 -11.77 -6.60
CA CYS A 162 4.35 -11.34 -5.82
C CYS A 162 3.77 -10.02 -6.34
N ASN A 163 4.60 -9.12 -6.90
CA ASN A 163 4.11 -7.86 -7.46
C ASN A 163 3.31 -8.12 -8.74
N TYR A 164 3.83 -8.96 -9.63
CA TYR A 164 3.08 -9.37 -10.83
C TYR A 164 1.76 -10.11 -10.49
N ALA A 165 1.80 -11.04 -9.53
CA ALA A 165 0.61 -11.76 -9.08
C ALA A 165 -0.47 -10.81 -8.51
N ALA A 166 -0.05 -9.82 -7.72
CA ALA A 166 -0.92 -8.78 -7.19
C ALA A 166 -1.48 -7.88 -8.30
N LEU A 167 -0.63 -7.39 -9.20
CA LEU A 167 -1.00 -6.57 -10.35
C LEU A 167 -2.08 -7.26 -11.19
N ARG A 168 -1.84 -8.52 -11.59
CA ARG A 168 -2.79 -9.31 -12.38
C ARG A 168 -4.13 -9.47 -11.66
N SER A 169 -4.10 -9.70 -10.35
CA SER A 169 -5.32 -9.85 -9.56
C SER A 169 -6.11 -8.54 -9.48
N MET A 170 -5.46 -7.42 -9.21
CA MET A 170 -6.13 -6.13 -9.03
C MET A 170 -6.64 -5.56 -10.35
N VAL A 171 -5.88 -5.70 -11.44
CA VAL A 171 -6.28 -5.23 -12.77
C VAL A 171 -7.46 -6.04 -13.32
N SER A 172 -7.51 -7.36 -13.08
CA SER A 172 -8.65 -8.18 -13.51
C SER A 172 -9.99 -7.77 -12.90
N THR A 173 -9.97 -7.06 -11.76
CA THR A 173 -11.17 -6.48 -11.14
C THR A 173 -11.53 -5.12 -11.74
N GLY A 174 -10.54 -4.36 -12.22
CA GLY A 174 -10.72 -3.04 -12.85
C GLY A 174 -11.22 -3.09 -14.30
N GLU A 175 -11.11 -4.24 -14.97
CA GLU A 175 -11.70 -4.49 -16.30
C GLU A 175 -13.23 -4.64 -16.26
N VAL A 176 -13.85 -4.73 -15.08
CA VAL A 176 -15.32 -4.73 -14.95
C VAL A 176 -15.83 -3.34 -15.34
N ALA A 177 -16.49 -3.26 -16.49
CA ALA A 177 -17.04 -2.01 -17.02
C ALA A 177 -17.91 -1.31 -15.97
N ILE A 178 -17.65 -0.02 -15.76
CA ILE A 178 -18.50 0.87 -14.97
C ILE A 178 -19.74 1.11 -15.85
N VAL A 179 -20.85 0.41 -15.55
CA VAL A 179 -22.16 0.62 -16.19
C VAL A 179 -22.81 1.88 -15.66
#